data_AF-K2F1D6-F1
#
_entry.id   AF-K2F1D6-F1
#
_cell.length_a   1.000
_cell.length_b   1.000
_cell.length_c   1.000
_cell.angle_alpha   90.00
_cell.angle_beta   90.00
_cell.angle_gamma   90.00
#
_symmetry.space_group_name_H-M   'P 1'
#
loop_
_entity.id
_entity.type
_entity.pdbx_description
1 polymer ?
#
loop_
_entity_poly.entity_id
_entity_poly.type
_entity_poly.pdbx_seq_one_letter_code
_entity_poly.pdbx_strand_id
1 'polypeptide(L)'
;MSFRFSKIFSLVFFLALIGLIAWAFPVINKRYLDDSSIENSEEKSSNKNNSETKKQEDFTNNSELLEENSNEDEEFSTEDESENEFLEITKDDCNNNCSEYTDQEDVQYCKQVCGLADSENPSTEKTECDGLSELKKDYCLKDLGIKNTDFSLCEKIVDKNIAKTCHNRILEEIMETGSPMQ
;
A
#
# COMPACT_ATOMS: atom_id res chain seq x y z
N MET A 1 43.26 -10.45 -23.88
CA MET A 1 43.94 -11.55 -23.16
C MET A 1 43.10 -11.90 -21.92
N SER A 2 41.87 -12.42 -22.07
CA SER A 2 40.89 -12.39 -20.95
C SER A 2 39.86 -13.53 -20.93
N PHE A 3 40.24 -14.78 -21.27
CA PHE A 3 39.28 -15.90 -21.29
C PHE A 3 39.64 -17.11 -20.41
N ARG A 4 40.77 -17.10 -19.69
CA ARG A 4 41.18 -18.26 -18.88
C ARG A 4 40.82 -18.16 -17.39
N PHE A 5 40.61 -16.96 -16.84
CA PHE A 5 40.23 -16.78 -15.43
C PHE A 5 38.73 -17.05 -15.15
N SER A 6 37.88 -17.04 -16.18
CA SER A 6 36.43 -17.24 -16.03
C SER A 6 36.05 -18.61 -15.44
N LYS A 7 36.77 -19.68 -15.78
CA LYS A 7 36.44 -21.05 -15.31
C LYS A 7 36.75 -21.27 -13.83
N ILE A 8 37.84 -20.68 -13.34
CA ILE A 8 38.24 -20.82 -11.94
C ILE A 8 37.30 -19.99 -11.05
N PHE A 9 36.98 -18.76 -11.47
CA PHE A 9 36.05 -17.90 -10.74
C PHE A 9 34.64 -18.51 -10.67
N SER A 10 34.18 -19.13 -11.76
CA SER A 10 32.89 -19.84 -11.78
C SER A 10 32.87 -21.01 -10.79
N LEU A 11 33.93 -21.81 -10.71
CA LEU A 11 34.00 -22.95 -9.79
C LEU A 11 34.00 -22.49 -8.32
N VAL A 12 34.74 -21.44 -7.99
CA VAL A 12 34.75 -20.85 -6.64
C VAL A 12 33.39 -20.28 -6.27
N PHE A 13 32.71 -19.61 -7.21
CA PHE A 13 31.37 -19.07 -6.99
C PHE A 13 30.35 -20.17 -6.68
N PHE A 14 30.36 -21.29 -7.42
CA PHE A 14 29.46 -22.41 -7.14
C PHE A 14 29.72 -23.06 -5.77
N LEU A 15 30.99 -23.20 -5.36
CA LEU A 15 31.32 -23.71 -4.03
C LEU A 15 30.83 -22.78 -2.92
N ALA A 16 30.96 -21.46 -3.11
CA ALA A 16 30.43 -20.47 -2.16
C ALA A 16 28.90 -20.54 -2.06
N LEU A 17 28.20 -20.69 -3.18
CA LEU A 17 26.73 -20.77 -3.24
C LEU A 17 26.21 -22.02 -2.53
N ILE A 18 26.85 -23.18 -2.74
CA ILE A 18 26.52 -24.42 -2.04
C ILE A 18 26.71 -24.26 -0.52
N GLY A 19 27.78 -23.58 -0.09
CA GLY A 19 28.02 -23.27 1.32
C GLY A 19 26.91 -22.40 1.94
N LEU A 20 26.48 -21.35 1.22
CA LEU A 20 25.39 -20.48 1.68
C LEU A 20 24.06 -21.21 1.79
N ILE A 21 23.73 -22.07 0.82
CA ILE A 21 22.49 -22.87 0.85
C ILE A 21 22.51 -23.85 2.04
N ALA A 22 23.63 -24.55 2.28
CA ALA A 22 23.76 -25.48 3.39
C ALA A 22 23.64 -24.78 4.76
N TRP A 23 24.13 -23.53 4.87
CA TRP A 23 24.01 -22.73 6.09
C TRP A 23 22.59 -22.16 6.28
N ALA A 24 21.92 -21.75 5.20
CA ALA A 24 20.57 -21.18 5.25
C ALA A 24 19.47 -22.24 5.48
N PHE A 25 19.69 -23.48 5.04
CA PHE A 25 18.72 -24.58 5.14
C PHE A 25 18.15 -24.80 6.57
N PRO A 26 18.95 -24.91 7.65
CA PRO A 26 18.41 -25.13 9.00
C PRO A 26 17.61 -23.93 9.56
N VAL A 27 17.86 -22.71 9.09
CA VAL A 27 17.14 -21.50 9.54
C VAL A 27 15.75 -21.45 8.91
N ILE A 28 15.63 -21.81 7.63
CA ILE A 28 14.38 -21.81 6.89
C ILE A 28 13.48 -22.97 7.36
N ASN A 29 14.05 -24.15 7.63
CA ASN A 29 13.30 -25.33 8.07
C ASN A 29 12.49 -25.08 9.36
N LYS A 30 13.06 -24.31 10.31
CA LYS A 30 12.39 -23.98 11.58
C LYS A 30 11.22 -22.99 11.44
N ARG A 31 11.10 -22.28 10.33
CA ARG A 31 10.06 -21.26 10.14
C ARG A 31 8.92 -21.68 9.23
N TYR A 32 9.15 -22.62 8.31
CA TYR A 32 8.18 -22.92 7.26
C TYR A 32 7.65 -24.36 7.28
N LEU A 33 8.33 -25.29 7.97
CA LEU A 33 7.96 -26.71 7.98
C LEU A 33 7.37 -27.20 9.31
N ASP A 34 7.26 -26.34 10.32
CA ASP A 34 6.60 -26.67 11.59
C ASP A 34 5.07 -26.45 11.54
N ASP A 35 4.55 -25.83 10.48
CA ASP A 35 3.11 -25.54 10.32
C ASP A 35 2.43 -26.41 9.24
N SER A 36 3.13 -27.42 8.73
CA SER A 36 2.54 -28.45 7.87
C SER A 36 2.22 -29.72 8.67
N SER A 37 1.56 -29.57 9.81
CA SER A 37 0.71 -30.65 10.32
C SER A 37 -0.54 -30.70 9.44
N ILE A 38 -0.45 -31.53 8.41
CA ILE A 38 -1.58 -32.03 7.63
C ILE A 38 -2.58 -32.63 8.61
N GLU A 39 -3.66 -31.90 8.89
CA GLU A 39 -4.88 -32.41 9.50
C GLU A 39 -5.47 -33.49 8.58
N ASN A 40 -5.31 -34.75 8.97
CA ASN A 40 -6.35 -35.73 8.71
C ASN A 40 -7.42 -35.51 9.79
N SER A 41 -8.57 -35.01 9.38
CA SER A 41 -9.78 -34.98 10.20
C SER A 41 -10.19 -36.40 10.60
N GLU A 42 -10.12 -36.69 11.90
CA GLU A 42 -11.14 -37.47 12.60
C GLU A 42 -11.47 -36.79 13.93
N GLU A 43 -12.64 -36.16 13.92
CA GLU A 43 -13.61 -36.01 15.00
C GLU A 43 -13.21 -36.57 16.39
N LYS A 44 -12.92 -35.69 17.36
CA LYS A 44 -13.59 -35.75 18.67
C LYS A 44 -13.47 -34.46 19.49
N SER A 45 -14.65 -33.93 19.82
CA SER A 45 -14.95 -33.02 20.91
C SER A 45 -14.14 -33.29 22.19
N SER A 46 -13.49 -32.25 22.72
CA SER A 46 -13.69 -31.86 24.12
C SER A 46 -13.12 -30.48 24.44
N ASN A 47 -14.03 -29.64 24.94
CA ASN A 47 -13.87 -28.44 25.73
C ASN A 47 -12.61 -28.38 26.62
N LYS A 48 -11.83 -27.30 26.51
CA LYS A 48 -11.05 -26.76 27.65
C LYS A 48 -10.72 -25.28 27.49
N ASN A 49 -11.32 -24.49 28.39
CA ASN A 49 -10.92 -23.13 28.73
C ASN A 49 -9.41 -23.03 29.00
N ASN A 50 -8.77 -21.95 28.55
CA ASN A 50 -8.35 -20.83 29.39
C ASN A 50 -7.08 -20.14 28.85
N SER A 51 -7.01 -18.84 29.15
CA SER A 51 -5.82 -18.01 29.33
C SER A 51 -5.25 -17.27 28.12
N GLU A 52 -5.71 -16.01 28.04
CA GLU A 52 -4.90 -14.80 27.97
C GLU A 52 -3.41 -14.96 27.64
N THR A 53 -2.97 -14.32 26.55
CA THR A 53 -1.82 -13.42 26.60
C THR A 53 -2.04 -12.33 25.55
N LYS A 54 -2.42 -11.15 26.05
CA LYS A 54 -2.25 -9.88 25.33
C LYS A 54 -0.77 -9.73 24.96
N LYS A 55 -0.50 -9.47 23.68
CA LYS A 55 0.70 -8.75 23.30
C LYS A 55 0.32 -7.67 22.30
N GLN A 56 -0.05 -6.55 22.90
CA GLN A 56 -0.09 -5.23 22.30
C GLN A 56 1.36 -4.90 21.90
N GLU A 57 1.68 -4.95 20.61
CA GLU A 57 2.93 -4.41 20.10
C GLU A 57 2.69 -2.96 19.69
N ASP A 58 3.45 -2.14 20.40
CA ASP A 58 3.43 -0.69 20.50
C ASP A 58 4.03 -0.09 19.23
N PHE A 59 3.24 0.72 18.52
CA PHE A 59 3.72 1.56 17.42
C PHE A 59 4.58 2.68 18.01
N THR A 60 5.90 2.49 17.98
CA THR A 60 6.84 3.57 18.29
C THR A 60 6.90 4.51 17.09
N ASN A 61 6.13 5.59 17.17
CA ASN A 61 6.27 6.79 16.34
C ASN A 61 7.61 7.46 16.67
N ASN A 62 8.61 7.28 15.81
CA ASN A 62 9.78 8.16 15.78
C ASN A 62 9.38 9.47 15.09
N SER A 63 8.89 10.41 15.89
CA SER A 63 8.88 11.84 15.56
C SER A 63 10.30 12.36 15.78
N GLU A 64 11.13 12.31 14.75
CA GLU A 64 12.45 12.92 14.76
C GLU A 64 12.30 14.43 14.62
N LEU A 65 12.80 15.10 15.66
CA LEU A 65 12.74 16.52 15.92
C LEU A 65 13.85 17.18 15.09
N LEU A 66 13.48 17.90 14.03
CA LEU A 66 14.43 18.67 13.24
C LEU A 66 14.84 19.92 14.01
N GLU A 67 16.14 19.99 14.31
CA GLU A 67 16.80 21.15 14.93
C GLU A 67 16.84 22.33 13.95
N GLU A 68 16.46 23.50 14.47
CA GLU A 68 16.68 24.80 13.88
C GLU A 68 18.18 25.03 13.66
N ASN A 69 18.56 25.42 12.44
CA ASN A 69 19.84 26.09 12.22
C ASN A 69 19.59 27.37 11.44
N SER A 70 20.08 28.47 12.02
CA SER A 70 19.88 29.85 11.62
C SER A 70 21.06 30.37 10.81
N ASN A 71 20.78 31.39 10.00
CA ASN A 71 21.71 32.29 9.28
C ASN A 71 22.20 31.71 7.94
N GLU A 72 22.29 32.46 6.85
CA GLU A 72 22.75 33.83 6.69
C GLU A 72 22.04 34.55 5.53
N ASP A 73 21.95 35.87 5.63
CA ASP A 73 21.49 36.79 4.60
C ASP A 73 22.38 36.73 3.35
N GLU A 74 21.81 36.41 2.19
CA GLU A 74 22.37 36.79 0.89
C GLU A 74 21.31 37.43 -0.01
N GLU A 75 21.54 38.70 -0.29
CA GLU A 75 20.85 39.56 -1.24
C GLU A 75 21.32 39.16 -2.65
N PHE A 76 20.45 38.50 -3.44
CA PHE A 76 20.74 38.26 -4.86
C PHE A 76 19.48 38.30 -5.73
N SER A 77 19.71 38.75 -6.95
CA SER A 77 18.81 39.34 -7.94
C SER A 77 17.53 38.59 -8.29
N THR A 78 16.46 39.38 -8.43
CA THR A 78 15.22 39.11 -9.16
C THR A 78 15.47 38.64 -10.59
N GLU A 79 15.22 37.36 -10.85
CA GLU A 79 14.91 36.83 -12.18
C GLU A 79 13.77 35.81 -12.02
N ASP A 80 12.57 36.22 -12.43
CA ASP A 80 11.35 35.42 -12.67
C ASP A 80 11.23 34.10 -11.88
N GLU A 81 11.02 34.23 -10.57
CA GLU A 81 10.35 33.18 -9.80
C GLU A 81 8.87 33.21 -10.20
N SER A 82 8.47 32.27 -11.05
CA SER A 82 7.09 31.80 -11.02
C SER A 82 6.91 31.09 -9.68
N GLU A 83 6.72 31.89 -8.63
CA GLU A 83 6.37 31.41 -7.31
C GLU A 83 5.19 30.45 -7.50
N ASN A 84 5.38 29.21 -7.04
CA ASN A 84 4.27 28.29 -6.83
C ASN A 84 3.48 28.83 -5.65
N GLU A 85 2.79 29.95 -5.88
CA GLU A 85 1.93 30.62 -4.91
C GLU A 85 0.83 29.61 -4.60
N PHE A 86 0.97 28.96 -3.45
CA PHE A 86 0.10 27.88 -3.02
C PHE A 86 -1.32 28.45 -2.97
N LEU A 87 -2.19 27.96 -3.85
CA LEU A 87 -3.54 28.51 -4.01
C LEU A 87 -4.29 28.43 -2.67
N GLU A 88 -4.52 29.58 -2.03
CA GLU A 88 -5.20 29.65 -0.74
C GLU A 88 -6.72 29.64 -0.97
N ILE A 89 -7.39 28.57 -0.53
CA ILE A 89 -8.84 28.44 -0.63
C ILE A 89 -9.48 29.03 0.64
N THR A 90 -10.27 30.08 0.47
CA THR A 90 -11.04 30.70 1.55
C THR A 90 -12.45 30.11 1.66
N LYS A 91 -13.18 30.50 2.72
CA LYS A 91 -14.58 30.06 2.90
C LYS A 91 -15.51 30.66 1.85
N ASP A 92 -15.21 31.86 1.36
CA ASP A 92 -16.04 32.53 0.38
C ASP A 92 -15.95 31.83 -0.99
N ASP A 93 -14.78 31.29 -1.33
CA ASP A 93 -14.57 30.46 -2.51
C ASP A 93 -15.46 29.21 -2.49
N CYS A 94 -15.53 28.54 -1.33
CA CYS A 94 -16.42 27.39 -1.14
C CYS A 94 -17.90 27.80 -1.24
N ASN A 95 -18.30 28.94 -0.64
CA ASN A 95 -19.67 29.43 -0.71
C ASN A 95 -20.09 29.79 -2.16
N ASN A 96 -19.12 30.19 -2.98
CA ASN A 96 -19.31 30.54 -4.38
C ASN A 96 -19.07 29.36 -5.35
N ASN A 97 -19.05 28.12 -4.83
CA ASN A 97 -18.80 26.89 -5.59
C ASN A 97 -17.55 26.95 -6.49
N CYS A 98 -16.47 27.59 -6.02
CA CYS A 98 -15.20 27.70 -6.73
C CYS A 98 -15.29 28.40 -8.09
N SER A 99 -16.31 29.24 -8.32
CA SER A 99 -16.55 29.87 -9.62
C SER A 99 -15.58 31.01 -9.98
N GLU A 100 -14.74 31.43 -9.03
CA GLU A 100 -13.74 32.49 -9.23
C GLU A 100 -12.46 31.97 -9.90
N TYR A 101 -12.22 30.65 -9.86
CA TYR A 101 -11.07 30.03 -10.50
C TYR A 101 -11.36 29.73 -11.97
N THR A 102 -10.42 30.07 -12.84
CA THR A 102 -10.51 29.82 -14.29
C THR A 102 -9.76 28.58 -14.72
N ASP A 103 -8.72 28.20 -14.00
CA ASP A 103 -7.91 27.03 -14.30
C ASP A 103 -8.59 25.76 -13.80
N GLN A 104 -8.62 24.74 -14.66
CA GLN A 104 -9.33 23.50 -14.38
C GLN A 104 -8.73 22.76 -13.17
N GLU A 105 -7.41 22.84 -12.98
CA GLU A 105 -6.70 22.22 -11.87
C GLU A 105 -7.06 22.90 -10.54
N ASP A 106 -7.15 24.24 -10.53
CA ASP A 106 -7.52 25.03 -9.36
C ASP A 106 -8.98 24.83 -8.96
N VAL A 107 -9.88 24.73 -9.93
CA VAL A 107 -11.29 24.42 -9.67
C VAL A 107 -11.42 23.03 -9.02
N GLN A 108 -10.65 22.04 -9.48
CA GLN A 108 -10.64 20.70 -8.90
C GLN A 108 -10.10 20.72 -7.47
N TYR A 109 -8.98 21.42 -7.26
CA TYR A 109 -8.38 21.56 -5.94
C TYR A 109 -9.33 22.27 -4.96
N CYS A 110 -9.94 23.40 -5.37
CA CYS A 110 -10.94 24.10 -4.57
C CYS A 110 -12.13 23.19 -4.23
N LYS A 111 -12.68 22.47 -5.21
CA LYS A 111 -13.80 21.52 -4.96
C LYS A 111 -13.41 20.42 -3.96
N GLN A 112 -12.19 19.91 -4.03
CA GLN A 112 -11.69 18.89 -3.11
C GLN A 112 -11.55 19.46 -1.68
N VAL A 113 -10.99 20.65 -1.52
CA VAL A 113 -10.83 21.32 -0.22
C VAL A 113 -12.18 21.71 0.38
N CYS A 114 -13.10 22.19 -0.45
CA CYS A 114 -14.44 22.61 -0.02
C CYS A 114 -15.43 21.45 0.20
N GLY A 115 -15.05 20.21 -0.11
CA GLY A 115 -15.96 19.05 -0.05
C GLY A 115 -17.11 19.11 -1.08
N LEU A 116 -16.94 19.93 -2.12
CA LEU A 116 -17.87 20.11 -3.24
C LEU A 116 -17.51 19.23 -4.44
N ALA A 117 -16.47 18.40 -4.33
CA ALA A 117 -16.16 17.40 -5.32
C ALA A 117 -17.38 16.48 -5.43
N ASP A 118 -18.20 16.73 -6.46
CA ASP A 118 -19.34 15.92 -6.81
C ASP A 118 -18.86 14.46 -6.77
N SER A 119 -19.46 13.65 -5.90
CA SER A 119 -19.29 12.19 -5.96
C SER A 119 -19.80 11.62 -7.28
N GLU A 120 -20.21 12.45 -8.24
CA GLU A 120 -20.59 12.13 -9.60
C GLU A 120 -19.38 12.23 -10.54
N ASN A 121 -18.53 11.20 -10.47
CA ASN A 121 -18.22 10.40 -11.66
C ASN A 121 -17.74 8.98 -11.27
N PRO A 122 -18.64 8.10 -10.78
CA PRO A 122 -18.53 6.66 -11.01
C PRO A 122 -19.07 6.29 -12.42
N SER A 123 -19.05 7.21 -13.37
CA SER A 123 -19.35 6.98 -14.79
C SER A 123 -18.02 6.72 -15.49
N THR A 124 -17.49 5.49 -15.49
CA THR A 124 -18.05 4.43 -16.32
C THR A 124 -17.69 3.06 -15.73
N GLU A 125 -18.70 2.28 -15.35
CA GLU A 125 -18.65 0.86 -14.97
C GLU A 125 -18.23 -0.08 -16.14
N LYS A 126 -17.16 0.24 -16.85
CA LYS A 126 -16.47 -0.68 -17.77
C LYS A 126 -14.99 -0.68 -17.43
N THR A 127 -14.64 -1.58 -16.52
CA THR A 127 -13.30 -2.15 -16.34
C THR A 127 -12.14 -1.25 -16.78
N GLU A 128 -11.96 -0.13 -16.09
CA GLU A 128 -10.84 0.80 -16.32
C GLU A 128 -9.46 0.15 -16.09
N CYS A 129 -9.46 -1.04 -15.47
CA CYS A 129 -8.28 -1.84 -15.25
C CYS A 129 -7.83 -2.66 -16.47
N ASP A 130 -8.64 -2.80 -17.53
CA ASP A 130 -8.34 -3.70 -18.65
C ASP A 130 -7.23 -3.19 -19.60
N GLY A 131 -6.91 -1.90 -19.56
CA GLY A 131 -5.85 -1.28 -20.36
C GLY A 131 -4.49 -1.16 -19.65
N LEU A 132 -4.39 -1.63 -18.40
CA LEU A 132 -3.21 -1.46 -17.57
C LEU A 132 -2.24 -2.66 -17.67
N SER A 133 -0.96 -2.41 -17.40
CA SER A 133 0.04 -3.48 -17.21
C SER A 133 -0.40 -4.41 -16.07
N GLU A 134 -0.06 -5.70 -16.14
CA GLU A 134 -0.55 -6.76 -15.24
C GLU A 134 -0.55 -6.36 -13.76
N LEU A 135 0.57 -5.84 -13.24
CA LEU A 135 0.66 -5.42 -11.84
C LEU A 135 -0.25 -4.21 -11.52
N LYS A 136 -0.31 -3.22 -12.41
CA LYS A 136 -1.19 -2.05 -12.25
C LYS A 136 -2.66 -2.44 -12.34
N LYS A 137 -2.98 -3.40 -13.21
CA LYS A 137 -4.31 -3.99 -13.34
C LYS A 137 -4.71 -4.68 -12.04
N ASP A 138 -3.82 -5.46 -11.45
CA ASP A 138 -4.07 -6.13 -10.17
C ASP A 138 -4.36 -5.15 -9.02
N TYR A 139 -3.58 -4.06 -8.91
CA TYR A 139 -3.86 -3.00 -7.93
C TYR A 139 -5.17 -2.28 -8.20
N CYS A 140 -5.45 -1.96 -9.47
CA CYS A 140 -6.71 -1.33 -9.88
C CYS A 140 -7.93 -2.21 -9.51
N LEU A 141 -7.86 -3.50 -9.82
CA LEU A 141 -8.92 -4.46 -9.45
C LEU A 141 -9.08 -4.60 -7.94
N LYS A 142 -7.97 -4.57 -7.18
CA LYS A 142 -7.97 -4.59 -5.72
C LYS A 142 -8.69 -3.37 -5.14
N ASP A 143 -8.34 -2.17 -5.58
CA ASP A 143 -8.96 -0.93 -5.08
C ASP A 143 -10.45 -0.86 -5.46
N LEU A 144 -10.80 -1.30 -6.68
CA LEU A 144 -12.20 -1.41 -7.12
C LEU A 144 -13.00 -2.44 -6.30
N GLY A 145 -12.39 -3.58 -6.00
CA GLY A 145 -12.95 -4.64 -5.16
C GLY A 145 -13.24 -4.15 -3.74
N ILE A 146 -12.29 -3.42 -3.14
CA ILE A 146 -12.45 -2.83 -1.80
C ILE A 146 -13.58 -1.80 -1.81
N LYS A 147 -13.53 -0.85 -2.76
CA LYS A 147 -14.53 0.23 -2.86
C LYS A 147 -15.96 -0.30 -3.01
N ASN A 148 -16.15 -1.36 -3.80
CA ASN A 148 -17.47 -1.92 -4.06
C ASN A 148 -17.81 -3.11 -3.15
N THR A 149 -16.92 -3.50 -2.24
CA THR A 149 -17.03 -4.72 -1.42
C THR A 149 -17.31 -5.99 -2.24
N ASP A 150 -16.76 -6.08 -3.46
CA ASP A 150 -16.99 -7.21 -4.39
C ASP A 150 -15.79 -8.15 -4.46
N PHE A 151 -15.94 -9.33 -3.85
CA PHE A 151 -14.93 -10.39 -3.87
C PHE A 151 -14.65 -10.94 -5.28
N SER A 152 -15.62 -10.84 -6.20
CA SER A 152 -15.47 -11.32 -7.58
C SER A 152 -14.41 -10.53 -8.35
N LEU A 153 -14.10 -9.30 -7.92
CA LEU A 153 -13.01 -8.50 -8.46
C LEU A 153 -11.65 -8.97 -7.95
N CYS A 154 -11.56 -9.39 -6.69
CA CYS A 154 -10.35 -9.97 -6.11
C CYS A 154 -9.95 -11.28 -6.77
N GLU A 155 -10.92 -12.10 -7.20
CA GLU A 155 -10.66 -13.37 -7.89
C GLU A 155 -10.08 -13.19 -9.31
N LYS A 156 -10.25 -12.01 -9.91
CA LYS A 156 -9.70 -11.68 -11.24
C LYS A 156 -8.23 -11.24 -11.19
N ILE A 157 -7.68 -11.04 -9.99
CA ILE A 157 -6.30 -10.60 -9.75
C ILE A 157 -5.35 -11.78 -9.99
N VAL A 158 -4.27 -11.54 -10.75
CA VAL A 158 -3.31 -12.58 -11.09
C VAL A 158 -2.32 -12.82 -9.94
N ASP A 159 -1.84 -11.76 -9.29
CA ASP A 159 -0.97 -11.86 -8.12
C ASP A 159 -1.75 -12.32 -6.88
N LYS A 160 -1.36 -13.50 -6.36
CA LYS A 160 -2.01 -14.13 -5.21
C LYS A 160 -1.89 -13.33 -3.91
N ASN A 161 -0.79 -12.60 -3.72
CA ASN A 161 -0.60 -11.77 -2.52
C ASN A 161 -1.54 -10.58 -2.57
N ILE A 162 -1.66 -9.93 -3.73
CA ILE A 162 -2.59 -8.80 -3.94
C ILE A 162 -4.03 -9.28 -3.81
N ALA A 163 -4.38 -10.44 -4.38
CA ALA A 163 -5.70 -11.05 -4.24
C ALA A 163 -6.04 -11.32 -2.77
N LYS A 164 -5.13 -11.91 -2.00
CA LYS A 164 -5.33 -12.15 -0.56
C LYS A 164 -5.54 -10.85 0.21
N THR A 165 -4.74 -9.82 -0.07
CA THR A 165 -4.91 -8.50 0.54
C THR A 165 -6.27 -7.88 0.19
N CYS A 166 -6.72 -8.03 -1.06
CA CYS A 166 -8.05 -7.59 -1.50
C CYS A 166 -9.16 -8.21 -0.65
N HIS A 167 -9.16 -9.55 -0.51
CA HIS A 167 -10.16 -10.26 0.31
C HIS A 167 -10.13 -9.82 1.78
N ASN A 168 -8.95 -9.70 2.37
CA ASN A 168 -8.81 -9.28 3.77
C ASN A 168 -9.37 -7.88 4.00
N ARG A 169 -9.05 -6.92 3.10
CA ARG A 169 -9.54 -5.54 3.21
C ARG A 169 -11.06 -5.46 3.07
N ILE A 170 -11.66 -6.19 2.12
CA ILE A 170 -13.13 -6.24 2.02
C ILE A 170 -13.74 -6.82 3.30
N LEU A 171 -13.14 -7.86 3.88
CA LEU A 171 -13.62 -8.46 5.13
C LEU A 171 -13.54 -7.45 6.29
N GLU A 172 -12.44 -6.71 6.41
CA GLU A 172 -12.26 -5.65 7.40
C GLU A 172 -13.35 -4.58 7.26
N GLU A 173 -13.60 -4.08 6.05
CA GLU A 173 -14.63 -3.07 5.77
C GLU A 173 -16.03 -3.55 6.17
N ILE A 174 -16.38 -4.81 5.88
CA ILE A 174 -17.67 -5.40 6.27
C ILE A 174 -17.78 -5.53 7.80
N MET A 175 -16.69 -5.88 8.48
CA MET A 175 -16.69 -6.00 9.95
C MET A 175 -16.78 -4.64 10.65
N GLU A 176 -16.14 -3.62 10.09
CA GLU A 176 -16.13 -2.26 10.62
C GLU A 176 -17.48 -1.57 10.39
N THR A 177 -18.03 -1.65 9.18
CA THR A 177 -19.35 -1.07 8.85
C THR A 177 -20.52 -1.86 9.42
N GLY A 178 -20.34 -3.16 9.69
CA GLY A 178 -21.34 -4.04 10.29
C GLY A 178 -21.49 -3.92 11.81
N SER A 179 -20.64 -3.13 12.48
CA SER A 179 -20.77 -2.85 13.91
C SER A 179 -21.76 -1.70 14.11
N PRO A 180 -22.99 -1.94 14.61
CA PRO A 180 -23.89 -0.85 14.95
C PRO A 180 -23.23 -0.02 16.04
N MET A 181 -22.99 1.26 15.77
CA MET A 181 -22.63 2.23 16.81
C MET A 181 -23.71 2.14 17.90
N GLN A 182 -23.32 1.60 19.07
CA GLN A 182 -24.10 1.64 20.30
C GLN A 182 -23.80 2.93 21.06
#